data_AF-A0A3D0NPU7-F1
#
_entry.id   AF-A0A3D0NPU7-F1
#
_cell.length_a   1.000
_cell.length_b   1.000
_cell.length_c   1.000
_cell.angle_alpha   90.00
_cell.angle_beta   90.00
_cell.angle_gamma   90.00
#
_symmetry.space_group_name_H-M   'P 1'
#
loop_
_entity.id
_entity.type
_entity.pdbx_description
1 polymer ?
#
loop_
_entity_poly.entity_id
_entity_poly.type
_entity_poly.pdbx_seq_one_letter_code
_entity_poly.pdbx_strand_id
1 'polypeptide(L)'
;MVTIKALTTWRTEDGGGYQATLVVGNKPVAQFTESGQGGPLEWNVTDSVRFAAWAKTHGITLDSAFVPCDTAIDAEVARLVDEWQHVKRFTRLSKTKTIFRLPTDAEGEWRTIAAPFNDKVGAYLSKTHPTAILWTKEAR
;
A
#
# COMPACT_ATOMS: atom_id res chain seq x y z
N MET A 1 -12.43 1.68 -5.00
CA MET A 1 -10.98 1.49 -4.76
C MET A 1 -10.48 2.56 -3.81
N VAL A 2 -9.79 2.15 -2.75
CA VAL A 2 -9.14 3.01 -1.75
C VAL A 2 -7.63 2.86 -1.92
N THR A 3 -6.88 3.95 -1.83
CA THR A 3 -5.43 3.97 -2.03
C THR A 3 -4.85 5.20 -1.34
N ILE A 4 -3.55 5.20 -1.07
CA ILE A 4 -2.82 6.42 -0.68
C ILE A 4 -1.94 6.95 -1.83
N LYS A 5 -1.69 8.26 -1.82
CA LYS A 5 -0.76 8.94 -2.74
C LYS A 5 0.21 9.84 -1.97
N ALA A 6 1.28 10.23 -2.65
CA ALA A 6 2.28 11.18 -2.16
C ALA A 6 2.89 10.81 -0.80
N LEU A 7 3.09 9.51 -0.52
CA LEU A 7 3.71 9.06 0.72
C LEU A 7 5.14 9.62 0.82
N THR A 8 5.34 10.41 1.87
CA THR A 8 6.62 10.97 2.31
C THR A 8 6.95 10.39 3.67
N THR A 9 8.21 10.02 3.89
CA THR A 9 8.69 9.41 5.14
C THR A 9 9.93 10.14 5.63
N TRP A 10 10.08 10.30 6.94
CA TRP A 10 11.26 10.87 7.58
C TRP A 10 11.70 10.01 8.77
N ARG A 11 12.92 10.23 9.26
CA ARG A 11 13.43 9.55 10.46
C ARG A 11 13.14 10.40 11.70
N THR A 12 12.83 9.72 12.79
CA THR A 12 12.73 10.26 14.15
C THR A 12 13.57 9.37 15.07
N GLU A 13 13.68 9.74 16.34
CA GLU A 13 14.36 8.94 17.35
C GLU A 13 13.65 7.58 17.57
N ASP A 14 12.33 7.52 17.37
CA ASP A 14 11.47 6.35 17.68
C ASP A 14 11.07 5.49 16.46
N GLY A 15 11.70 5.68 15.30
CA GLY A 15 11.51 4.79 14.14
C GLY A 15 11.04 5.46 12.84
N GLY A 16 10.73 6.75 12.87
CA GLY A 16 10.35 7.54 11.71
C GLY A 16 8.85 7.87 11.64
N GLY A 17 8.54 8.94 10.93
CA GLY A 17 7.16 9.38 10.68
C GLY A 17 6.83 9.38 9.19
N TYR A 18 5.55 9.55 8.88
CA TYR A 18 5.08 9.59 7.50
C TYR A 18 3.88 10.51 7.30
N GLN A 19 3.72 10.97 6.06
CA GLN A 19 2.56 11.73 5.61
C GLN A 19 2.09 11.20 4.26
N ALA A 20 0.78 11.10 4.05
CA ALA A 20 0.20 10.74 2.76
C ALA A 20 -1.20 11.33 2.56
N THR A 21 -1.70 11.22 1.33
CA THR A 21 -3.08 11.57 0.96
C THR A 21 -3.90 10.30 0.80
N LEU A 22 -4.99 10.17 1.55
CA LEU A 22 -6.02 9.16 1.34
C LEU A 22 -6.87 9.51 0.12
N VAL A 23 -7.04 8.52 -0.77
CA VAL A 23 -7.77 8.65 -2.04
C VAL A 23 -8.85 7.58 -2.12
N VAL A 24 -10.11 8.01 -2.27
CA VAL A 24 -11.28 7.13 -2.37
C VAL A 24 -11.96 7.36 -3.71
N GLY A 25 -12.00 6.31 -4.55
CA GLY A 25 -12.57 6.40 -5.89
C GLY A 25 -11.85 7.44 -6.77
N ASN A 26 -10.52 7.41 -6.76
CA ASN A 26 -9.62 8.36 -7.45
C ASN A 26 -9.71 9.82 -7.01
N LYS A 27 -10.49 10.16 -5.97
CA LYS A 27 -10.54 11.51 -5.40
C LYS A 27 -9.82 11.58 -4.06
N PRO A 28 -8.97 12.59 -3.83
CA PRO A 28 -8.37 12.81 -2.51
C PRO A 28 -9.48 13.20 -1.52
N VAL A 29 -9.45 12.61 -0.32
CA VAL A 29 -10.48 12.84 0.71
C VAL A 29 -9.91 13.34 2.04
N ALA A 30 -8.65 13.02 2.33
CA ALA A 30 -7.94 13.50 3.49
C ALA A 30 -6.42 13.42 3.30
N GLN A 31 -5.67 14.26 4.00
CA GLN A 31 -4.28 14.02 4.30
C GLN A 31 -4.16 13.50 5.73
N PHE A 32 -3.20 12.62 5.98
CA PHE A 32 -2.87 12.16 7.32
C PHE A 32 -1.37 12.17 7.56
N THR A 33 -1.00 12.36 8.82
CA THR A 33 0.38 12.40 9.29
C THR A 33 0.53 11.55 10.53
N GLU A 34 1.55 10.69 10.56
CA GLU A 34 2.10 10.09 11.77
C GLU A 34 3.44 10.77 12.05
N SER A 35 3.60 11.37 13.22
CA SER A 35 4.74 12.23 13.54
C SER A 35 6.04 11.47 13.80
N GLY A 36 5.94 10.18 14.12
CA GLY A 36 7.05 9.29 14.50
C GLY A 36 7.39 9.39 15.98
N GLN A 37 6.43 9.77 16.82
CA GLN A 37 6.60 9.98 18.28
C GLN A 37 5.52 9.25 19.11
N GLY A 38 4.83 8.26 18.53
CA GLY A 38 3.87 7.43 19.26
C GLY A 38 2.53 8.13 19.60
N GLY A 39 2.12 9.10 18.77
CA GLY A 39 0.84 9.79 18.87
C GLY A 39 -0.23 9.27 17.90
N PRO A 40 -1.47 9.76 17.99
CA PRO A 40 -2.51 9.47 17.01
C PRO A 40 -2.17 10.08 15.65
N LEU A 41 -2.73 9.51 14.59
CA LEU A 41 -2.69 10.13 13.27
C LEU A 41 -3.36 11.50 13.28
N GLU A 42 -2.67 12.51 12.76
CA GLU A 42 -3.24 13.82 12.51
C GLU A 42 -3.95 13.83 11.17
N TRP A 43 -5.21 14.28 11.12
CA TRP A 43 -6.03 14.26 9.91
C TRP A 43 -6.41 15.66 9.45
N ASN A 44 -6.25 15.89 8.15
CA ASN A 44 -6.79 17.05 7.44
C ASN A 44 -7.79 16.55 6.39
N VAL A 45 -9.07 16.49 6.77
CA VAL A 45 -10.16 15.97 5.93
C VAL A 45 -10.65 17.05 4.96
N THR A 46 -10.57 16.78 3.67
CA THR A 46 -10.97 17.73 2.61
C THR A 46 -12.31 17.38 1.95
N ASP A 47 -12.78 16.13 2.06
CA ASP A 47 -14.11 15.68 1.63
C ASP A 47 -14.72 14.80 2.73
N SER A 48 -15.41 15.43 3.69
CA SER A 48 -15.96 14.77 4.88
C SER A 48 -17.04 13.73 4.55
N VAL A 49 -17.82 13.95 3.49
CA VAL A 49 -18.88 13.01 3.06
C VAL A 49 -18.25 11.71 2.57
N ARG A 50 -17.24 11.78 1.70
CA ARG A 50 -16.54 10.58 1.22
C ARG A 50 -15.70 9.94 2.29
N PHE A 51 -15.07 10.74 3.14
CA PHE A 51 -14.29 10.24 4.27
C PHE A 51 -15.16 9.44 5.25
N ALA A 52 -16.32 9.97 5.63
CA ALA A 52 -17.27 9.26 6.50
C ALA A 52 -17.83 7.98 5.84
N ALA A 53 -18.13 8.02 4.54
CA ALA A 53 -18.58 6.83 3.82
C ALA A 53 -17.50 5.73 3.77
N TRP A 54 -16.24 6.13 3.55
CA TRP A 54 -15.09 5.23 3.61
C TRP A 54 -14.90 4.65 5.01
N ALA A 55 -14.88 5.49 6.05
CA ALA A 55 -14.73 5.10 7.44
C ALA A 55 -15.79 4.07 7.84
N LYS A 56 -17.06 4.34 7.52
CA LYS A 56 -18.18 3.41 7.75
C LYS A 56 -17.99 2.06 7.07
N THR A 57 -17.45 2.04 5.84
CA THR A 57 -17.21 0.79 5.10
C THR A 57 -16.13 -0.08 5.76
N HIS A 58 -15.22 0.54 6.52
CA HIS A 58 -14.12 -0.14 7.22
C HIS A 58 -14.38 -0.28 8.73
N GLY A 59 -15.60 0.02 9.19
CA GLY A 59 -15.97 -0.09 10.60
C GLY A 59 -15.30 0.94 11.52
N ILE A 60 -14.79 2.04 10.97
CA ILE A 60 -14.12 3.11 11.72
C ILE A 60 -15.17 4.08 12.27
N THR A 61 -15.10 4.35 13.57
CA THR A 61 -15.94 5.33 14.25
C THR A 61 -15.31 6.72 14.18
N LEU A 62 -16.10 7.70 13.76
CA LEU A 62 -15.71 9.11 13.73
C LEU A 62 -16.47 9.88 14.82
N ASP A 63 -15.83 10.87 15.44
CA ASP A 63 -16.52 11.84 16.30
C ASP A 63 -17.29 12.90 15.49
N SER A 64 -17.87 13.86 16.20
CA SER A 64 -18.58 15.00 15.62
C SER A 64 -17.71 15.94 14.78
N ALA A 65 -16.39 15.87 14.91
CA ALA A 65 -15.41 16.64 14.14
C ALA A 65 -14.81 15.83 12.97
N PHE A 66 -15.35 14.64 12.68
CA PHE A 66 -14.80 13.68 11.70
C PHE A 66 -13.40 13.18 12.05
N VAL A 67 -13.01 13.26 13.33
CA VAL A 67 -11.77 12.70 13.84
C VAL A 67 -12.01 11.22 14.14
N PRO A 68 -11.19 10.31 13.60
CA PRO A 68 -11.22 8.90 13.95
C PRO A 68 -10.97 8.68 15.44
N CYS A 69 -11.78 7.85 16.08
CA CYS A 69 -11.72 7.63 17.53
C CYS A 69 -11.19 6.25 17.95
N ASP A 70 -10.94 5.37 16.99
CA ASP A 70 -10.54 3.98 17.26
C ASP A 70 -9.23 3.61 16.56
N THR A 71 -8.61 2.55 17.07
CA THR A 71 -7.37 1.99 16.52
C THR A 71 -7.58 1.28 15.18
N ALA A 72 -8.84 1.14 14.72
CA ALA A 72 -9.13 0.47 13.45
C ALA A 72 -8.64 1.33 12.27
N ILE A 73 -8.66 2.66 12.40
CA ILE A 73 -8.09 3.51 11.36
C ILE A 73 -6.58 3.36 11.26
N ASP A 74 -5.88 3.21 12.37
CA ASP A 74 -4.42 3.09 12.38
C ASP A 74 -4.00 1.80 11.68
N ALA A 75 -4.71 0.69 11.95
CA ALA A 75 -4.49 -0.58 11.29
C ALA A 75 -4.74 -0.50 9.77
N GLU A 76 -5.83 0.17 9.35
CA GLU A 76 -6.15 0.31 7.93
C GLU A 76 -5.17 1.25 7.21
N VAL A 77 -4.74 2.34 7.85
CA VAL A 77 -3.72 3.25 7.29
C VAL A 77 -2.37 2.54 7.20
N ALA A 78 -1.95 1.80 8.23
CA ALA A 78 -0.72 1.01 8.19
C ALA A 78 -0.75 0.02 7.02
N ARG A 79 -1.87 -0.69 6.84
CA ARG A 79 -2.07 -1.60 5.69
C ARG A 79 -1.93 -0.88 4.35
N LEU A 80 -2.53 0.30 4.21
CA LEU A 80 -2.45 1.11 2.98
C LEU A 80 -1.02 1.62 2.71
N VAL A 81 -0.29 2.02 3.76
CA VAL A 81 1.10 2.45 3.68
C VAL A 81 1.99 1.30 3.22
N ASP A 82 1.86 0.12 3.84
CA ASP A 82 2.61 -1.08 3.47
C ASP A 82 2.34 -1.50 2.03
N GLU A 83 1.07 -1.51 1.61
CA GLU A 83 0.66 -1.84 0.24
C GLU A 83 1.28 -0.87 -0.78
N TRP A 84 1.31 0.43 -0.46
CA TRP A 84 1.93 1.44 -1.32
C TRP A 84 3.44 1.26 -1.42
N GLN A 85 4.11 1.04 -0.28
CA GLN A 85 5.56 0.82 -0.24
C GLN A 85 5.94 -0.45 -1.00
N HIS A 86 5.18 -1.52 -0.80
CA HIS A 86 5.34 -2.79 -1.50
C HIS A 86 5.25 -2.61 -3.02
N VAL A 87 4.22 -1.92 -3.51
CA VAL A 87 4.07 -1.69 -4.95
C VAL A 87 5.10 -0.73 -5.51
N LYS A 88 5.51 0.31 -4.79
CA LYS A 88 6.60 1.18 -5.23
C LYS A 88 7.91 0.40 -5.32
N ARG A 89 8.22 -0.45 -4.34
CA ARG A 89 9.40 -1.33 -4.34
C ARG A 89 9.34 -2.27 -5.55
N PHE A 90 8.21 -2.91 -5.80
CA PHE A 90 8.08 -3.90 -6.86
C PHE A 90 8.09 -3.26 -8.25
N THR A 91 7.44 -2.11 -8.42
CA THR A 91 7.53 -1.31 -9.66
C THR A 91 8.97 -0.89 -9.95
N ARG A 92 9.78 -0.60 -8.92
CA ARG A 92 11.20 -0.29 -9.10
C ARG A 92 12.00 -1.55 -9.47
N LEU A 93 11.78 -2.65 -8.76
CA LEU A 93 12.47 -3.92 -9.00
C LEU A 93 12.13 -4.52 -10.36
N SER A 94 10.89 -4.37 -10.84
CA SER A 94 10.44 -4.91 -12.13
C SER A 94 11.19 -4.33 -13.32
N LYS A 95 11.85 -3.18 -13.16
CA LYS A 95 12.71 -2.57 -14.19
C LYS A 95 13.99 -3.35 -14.45
N THR A 96 14.47 -4.11 -13.47
CA THR A 96 15.75 -4.82 -13.54
C THR A 96 15.62 -6.31 -13.26
N LYS A 97 14.49 -6.76 -12.70
CA LYS A 97 14.22 -8.12 -12.30
C LYS A 97 12.82 -8.55 -12.72
N THR A 98 12.63 -9.85 -12.91
CA THR A 98 11.31 -10.45 -13.07
C THR A 98 10.87 -10.93 -11.71
N ILE A 99 9.69 -10.49 -11.27
CA ILE A 99 9.13 -10.82 -9.96
C ILE A 99 7.97 -11.79 -10.18
N PHE A 100 7.99 -12.90 -9.46
CA PHE A 100 6.99 -13.96 -9.61
C PHE A 100 6.79 -14.71 -8.30
N ARG A 101 5.71 -15.47 -8.20
CA ARG A 101 5.46 -16.42 -7.11
C ARG A 101 4.94 -17.74 -7.65
N LEU A 102 5.11 -18.80 -6.88
CA LEU A 102 4.48 -20.09 -7.11
C LEU A 102 3.19 -20.19 -6.26
N PRO A 103 2.20 -21.01 -6.66
CA PRO A 103 1.01 -21.23 -5.84
C PRO A 103 1.30 -21.84 -4.46
N THR A 104 2.46 -22.50 -4.33
CA THR A 104 2.94 -23.09 -3.08
C THR A 104 3.71 -22.12 -2.20
N ASP A 105 4.08 -20.94 -2.72
CA ASP A 105 4.76 -19.92 -1.92
C ASP A 105 3.78 -19.34 -0.90
N ALA A 106 4.29 -18.95 0.27
CA ALA A 106 3.47 -18.32 1.29
C ALA A 106 2.90 -16.97 0.79
N GLU A 107 1.81 -16.51 1.40
CA GLU A 107 1.27 -15.19 1.07
C GLU A 107 2.32 -14.10 1.34
N GLY A 108 2.51 -13.21 0.36
CA GLY A 108 3.53 -12.17 0.42
C GLY A 108 4.94 -12.60 0.03
N GLU A 109 5.18 -13.90 -0.21
CA GLU A 109 6.48 -14.38 -0.67
C GLU A 109 6.61 -14.22 -2.19
N TRP A 110 7.67 -13.51 -2.60
CA TRP A 110 7.96 -13.23 -4.00
C TRP A 110 9.40 -13.59 -4.33
N ARG A 111 9.55 -14.35 -5.42
CA ARG A 111 10.82 -14.76 -6.00
C ARG A 111 11.24 -13.76 -7.07
N THR A 112 12.55 -13.71 -7.35
CA THR A 112 13.08 -12.84 -8.41
C THR A 112 14.05 -13.58 -9.33
N ILE A 113 13.95 -13.32 -10.63
CA ILE A 113 15.02 -13.58 -11.60
C ILE A 113 15.77 -12.27 -11.84
N ALA A 114 17.10 -12.32 -11.85
CA ALA A 114 17.98 -11.17 -12.04
C ALA A 114 18.03 -10.66 -13.50
N ALA A 115 16.88 -10.58 -14.15
CA ALA A 115 16.69 -9.99 -15.48
C ALA A 115 15.24 -9.48 -15.61
N PRO A 116 14.99 -8.34 -16.26
CA PRO A 116 13.62 -7.87 -16.53
C PRO A 116 12.88 -8.86 -17.44
N PHE A 117 11.55 -8.83 -17.38
CA PHE A 117 10.73 -9.77 -18.15
C PHE A 117 10.91 -9.56 -19.65
N ASN A 118 11.18 -10.64 -20.37
CA ASN A 118 11.26 -10.72 -21.82
C ASN A 118 10.97 -12.16 -22.27
N ASP A 119 10.93 -12.41 -23.58
CA ASP A 119 10.58 -13.73 -24.12
C ASP A 119 11.48 -14.87 -23.61
N LYS A 120 12.77 -14.60 -23.38
CA LYS A 120 13.71 -15.61 -22.86
C LYS A 120 13.39 -15.96 -21.40
N VAL A 121 13.11 -14.95 -20.58
CA VAL A 121 12.70 -15.15 -19.18
C VAL A 121 11.32 -15.82 -19.11
N GLY A 122 10.39 -15.43 -19.99
CA GLY A 122 9.09 -16.06 -20.12
C GLY A 122 9.20 -17.54 -20.48
N ALA A 123 9.97 -17.88 -21.52
CA ALA A 123 10.21 -19.27 -21.92
C ALA A 123 10.89 -20.09 -20.81
N TYR A 124 11.85 -19.49 -20.10
CA TYR A 124 12.47 -20.11 -18.93
C TYR A 124 11.44 -20.40 -17.85
N LEU A 125 10.63 -19.40 -17.45
CA LEU A 125 9.59 -19.55 -16.43
C LEU A 125 8.56 -20.60 -16.82
N SER A 126 8.07 -20.59 -18.06
CA SER A 126 7.12 -21.61 -18.53
C SER A 126 7.70 -23.02 -18.49
N LYS A 127 9.02 -23.18 -18.62
CA LYS A 127 9.71 -24.47 -18.57
C LYS A 127 9.99 -24.94 -17.14
N THR A 128 10.47 -24.05 -16.26
CA THR A 128 10.92 -24.41 -14.90
C THR A 128 9.83 -24.25 -13.84
N HIS A 129 8.93 -23.31 -14.05
CA HIS A 129 7.88 -22.87 -13.14
C HIS A 129 6.56 -22.62 -13.91
N PRO A 130 5.95 -23.65 -14.51
CA PRO A 130 4.79 -23.48 -15.41
C PRO A 130 3.57 -22.83 -14.74
N THR A 131 3.49 -22.90 -13.41
CA THR A 131 2.42 -22.28 -12.61
C THR A 131 2.83 -20.93 -12.02
N ALA A 132 3.92 -20.33 -12.48
CA ALA A 132 4.40 -19.06 -11.98
C ALA A 132 3.36 -17.95 -12.23
N ILE A 133 3.05 -17.22 -11.17
CA ILE A 133 2.21 -16.02 -11.23
C ILE A 133 3.16 -14.83 -11.27
N LEU A 134 3.18 -14.12 -12.40
CA LEU A 134 3.98 -12.91 -12.55
C LEU A 134 3.37 -11.77 -11.72
N TRP A 135 4.23 -10.98 -11.09
CA TRP A 135 3.77 -9.72 -10.54
C TRP A 135 3.46 -8.75 -11.68
N THR A 136 2.22 -8.25 -11.73
CA THR A 136 1.84 -7.14 -12.60
C THR A 136 1.30 -6.00 -11.74
N LYS A 137 1.47 -4.76 -12.21
CA LYS A 137 0.93 -3.58 -11.53
C LYS A 137 -0.61 -3.60 -11.46
N GLU A 138 -1.24 -4.36 -12.35
CA GLU A 138 -2.69 -4.48 -12.55
C GLU A 138 -3.32 -5.66 -11.81
N ALA A 139 -2.56 -6.54 -11.17
CA ALA A 139 -3.09 -7.64 -10.36
C ALA A 139 -3.73 -7.16 -9.03
N ARG A 140 -4.31 -5.96 -9.02
CA ARG A 140 -4.97 -5.29 -7.89
C ARG A 140 -6.48 -5.24 -8.11
#